data_AF-A0A0Q9A1X4-F1
#
_entry.id   AF-A0A0Q9A1X4-F1
#
_cell.length_a   1.000
_cell.length_b   1.000
_cell.length_c   1.000
_cell.angle_alpha   90.00
_cell.angle_beta   90.00
_cell.angle_gamma   90.00
#
_symmetry.space_group_name_H-M   'P 1'
#
loop_
_entity.id
_entity.type
_entity.pdbx_description
1 polymer ?
#
loop_
_entity_poly.entity_id
_entity_poly.type
_entity_poly.pdbx_seq_one_letter_code
_entity_poly.pdbx_strand_id
1 'polypeptide(L)'
;MSESDFEKEVLNSVFVEIVDSINMDRRIMYPPPSPKIVNFKTGQTDTIGYHAILKKYWHEQDSIKKDKNRILIAVYDFIENNKIKDDKFDLTPFKNNKKYDFQYMSKFPEERFWDINDKKSSLPVGTISISKIHFNKTKTSGILKASASCGGGRCGRGFEITIKNKSGEWHISKIIDTWVS
;
A
#
# COMPACT_ATOMS: atom_id res chain seq x y z
N MET A 1 14.93 14.93 24.03
CA MET A 1 14.12 14.54 22.85
C MET A 1 12.67 14.91 23.14
N SER A 2 12.02 15.66 22.26
CA SER A 2 10.60 15.99 22.42
C SER A 2 9.71 14.77 22.11
N GLU A 3 8.43 14.83 22.48
CA GLU A 3 7.48 13.76 22.15
C GLU A 3 7.29 13.61 20.63
N SER A 4 7.28 14.73 19.89
CA SER A 4 7.22 14.74 18.43
C SER A 4 8.48 14.15 17.79
N ASP A 5 9.66 14.45 18.33
CA ASP A 5 10.92 13.88 17.80
C ASP A 5 10.96 12.37 18.01
N PHE A 6 10.53 11.90 19.18
CA PHE A 6 10.44 10.47 19.48
C PHE A 6 9.46 9.76 18.54
N GLU A 7 8.27 10.31 18.34
CA GLU A 7 7.28 9.75 17.41
C GLU A 7 7.85 9.65 15.99
N LYS A 8 8.52 10.70 15.50
CA LYS A 8 9.16 10.71 14.18
C LYS A 8 10.24 9.65 14.06
N GLU A 9 11.08 9.48 15.08
CA GLU A 9 12.10 8.43 15.11
C GLU A 9 11.46 7.03 15.03
N VAL A 10 10.46 6.77 15.86
CA VAL A 10 9.74 5.49 15.84
C VAL A 10 9.07 5.26 14.50
N LEU A 11 8.32 6.23 13.99
CA LEU A 11 7.64 6.12 12.71
C LEU A 11 8.63 5.85 11.56
N ASN A 12 9.76 6.55 11.55
CA ASN A 12 10.80 6.33 10.55
C ASN A 12 11.38 4.92 10.59
N SER A 13 11.51 4.33 11.78
CA SER A 13 12.01 2.96 11.93
C SER A 13 11.06 1.90 11.39
N VAL A 14 9.73 2.10 11.52
CA VAL A 14 8.72 1.10 11.13
C VAL A 14 8.05 1.37 9.78
N PHE A 15 8.23 2.56 9.19
CA PHE A 15 7.48 2.99 8.00
C PHE A 15 7.60 1.99 6.84
N VAL A 16 8.81 1.54 6.53
CA VAL A 16 9.03 0.59 5.42
C VAL A 16 8.40 -0.76 5.73
N GLU A 17 8.49 -1.23 6.97
CA GLU A 17 7.85 -2.47 7.43
C GLU A 17 6.31 -2.39 7.29
N ILE A 18 5.73 -1.22 7.60
CA ILE A 18 4.30 -0.94 7.40
C ILE A 18 3.95 -1.04 5.93
N VAL A 19 4.66 -0.31 5.06
CA VAL A 19 4.44 -0.33 3.61
C VAL A 19 4.57 -1.74 3.06
N ASP A 20 5.60 -2.49 3.46
CA ASP A 20 5.79 -3.89 3.07
C ASP A 20 4.58 -4.77 3.42
N SER A 21 3.93 -4.48 4.55
CA SER A 21 2.82 -5.27 5.08
C SER A 21 1.47 -4.94 4.48
N ILE A 22 1.22 -3.67 4.11
CA ILE A 22 -0.11 -3.20 3.71
C ILE A 22 -0.23 -2.77 2.24
N ASN A 23 0.88 -2.61 1.52
CA ASN A 23 0.87 -2.06 0.17
C ASN A 23 -0.04 -2.84 -0.80
N MET A 24 -0.85 -2.10 -1.55
CA MET A 24 -1.79 -2.64 -2.54
C MET A 24 -1.29 -2.35 -3.95
N ASP A 25 -0.37 -3.17 -4.43
CA ASP A 25 0.21 -3.02 -5.77
C ASP A 25 -0.81 -3.39 -6.86
N ARG A 26 -1.32 -2.36 -7.56
CA ARG A 26 -2.33 -2.51 -8.63
C ARG A 26 -1.91 -3.43 -9.77
N ARG A 27 -0.61 -3.66 -9.96
CA ARG A 27 -0.09 -4.51 -11.05
C ARG A 27 -0.37 -6.00 -10.80
N ILE A 28 -0.49 -6.39 -9.52
CA ILE A 28 -0.62 -7.78 -9.08
C ILE A 28 -1.87 -8.06 -8.22
N MET A 29 -2.63 -7.02 -7.86
CA MET A 29 -3.82 -7.17 -7.01
C MET A 29 -4.97 -7.93 -7.71
N TYR A 30 -5.16 -7.73 -9.01
CA TYR A 30 -6.29 -8.33 -9.72
C TYR A 30 -6.12 -9.84 -9.89
N PRO A 31 -7.14 -10.64 -9.54
CA PRO A 31 -7.12 -12.07 -9.79
C PRO A 31 -7.03 -12.37 -11.29
N PRO A 32 -6.67 -13.61 -11.67
CA PRO A 32 -6.74 -14.01 -13.07
C PRO A 32 -8.15 -13.75 -13.61
N PRO A 33 -8.26 -13.32 -14.89
CA PRO A 33 -9.56 -13.10 -15.50
C PRO A 33 -10.40 -14.39 -15.43
N SER A 34 -11.72 -14.23 -15.38
CA SER A 34 -12.65 -15.36 -15.48
C SER A 34 -12.76 -15.84 -16.94
N PRO A 35 -13.10 -17.13 -17.18
CA PRO A 35 -13.38 -17.62 -18.51
C PRO A 35 -14.58 -16.89 -19.11
N LYS A 36 -14.52 -16.59 -20.41
CA LYS A 36 -15.63 -15.93 -21.11
C LYS A 36 -16.78 -16.92 -21.28
N ILE A 37 -17.98 -16.50 -20.86
CA ILE A 37 -19.23 -17.21 -21.18
C ILE A 37 -19.52 -16.96 -22.66
N VAL A 38 -19.53 -18.04 -23.46
CA VAL A 38 -19.85 -18.00 -24.89
C VAL A 38 -21.34 -18.22 -25.15
N ASN A 39 -22.06 -18.85 -24.21
CA ASN A 39 -23.50 -19.00 -24.27
C ASN A 39 -24.13 -18.82 -22.88
N PHE A 40 -24.85 -17.72 -22.71
CA PHE A 40 -25.52 -17.38 -21.44
C PHE A 40 -26.69 -18.31 -21.08
N LYS A 41 -27.32 -18.98 -22.06
CA LYS A 41 -28.45 -19.89 -21.81
C LYS A 41 -27.98 -21.25 -21.31
N THR A 42 -26.84 -21.72 -21.80
CA THR A 42 -26.29 -23.05 -21.45
C THR A 42 -25.15 -22.98 -20.44
N GLY A 43 -24.65 -21.78 -20.12
CA GLY A 43 -23.48 -21.59 -19.27
C GLY A 43 -22.17 -22.04 -19.93
N GLN A 44 -22.16 -22.29 -21.24
CA GLN A 44 -20.97 -22.76 -21.94
C GLN A 44 -19.89 -21.67 -21.94
N THR A 45 -18.65 -22.07 -21.62
CA THR A 45 -17.48 -21.19 -21.56
C THR A 45 -16.43 -21.57 -22.60
N ASP A 46 -15.71 -20.59 -23.13
CA ASP A 46 -14.51 -20.84 -23.93
C ASP A 46 -13.37 -21.31 -23.02
N THR A 47 -13.05 -22.59 -23.05
CA THR A 47 -11.94 -23.16 -22.29
C THR A 47 -10.61 -23.06 -23.04
N ILE A 48 -10.60 -23.11 -24.37
CA ILE A 48 -9.36 -23.13 -25.18
C ILE A 48 -8.69 -21.75 -25.16
N GLY A 49 -9.44 -20.70 -25.49
CA GLY A 49 -8.94 -19.33 -25.43
C GLY A 49 -8.57 -18.92 -24.00
N TYR A 50 -9.27 -19.46 -23.01
CA TYR A 50 -9.00 -19.19 -21.60
C TYR A 50 -7.63 -19.70 -21.13
N HIS A 51 -7.17 -20.87 -21.58
CA HIS A 51 -5.84 -21.38 -21.23
C HIS A 51 -4.73 -20.44 -21.70
N ALA A 52 -4.84 -19.86 -22.90
CA ALA A 52 -3.87 -18.91 -23.42
C ALA A 52 -3.85 -17.60 -22.59
N ILE A 53 -5.04 -17.11 -22.20
CA ILE A 53 -5.18 -15.92 -21.34
C ILE A 53 -4.54 -16.18 -19.98
N LEU A 54 -4.83 -17.31 -19.34
CA LEU A 54 -4.24 -17.68 -18.05
C LEU A 54 -2.71 -17.79 -18.14
N LYS A 55 -2.19 -18.44 -19.17
CA LYS A 55 -0.74 -18.56 -19.39
C LYS A 55 -0.07 -17.18 -19.48
N LYS A 56 -0.68 -16.24 -20.23
CA LYS A 56 -0.18 -14.87 -20.33
C LYS A 56 -0.27 -14.13 -18.99
N TYR A 57 -1.38 -14.24 -18.27
CA TYR A 57 -1.56 -13.63 -16.96
C TYR A 57 -0.47 -14.10 -15.97
N TRP A 58 -0.26 -15.41 -15.84
CA TRP A 58 0.75 -15.95 -14.92
C TRP A 58 2.17 -15.54 -15.31
N HIS A 59 2.49 -15.53 -16.61
CA HIS A 59 3.77 -15.03 -17.09
C HIS A 59 4.00 -13.54 -16.72
N GLU A 60 2.97 -12.70 -16.86
CA GLU A 60 3.05 -11.29 -16.45
C GLU A 60 3.23 -11.15 -14.93
N GLN A 61 2.48 -11.91 -14.13
CA GLN A 61 2.62 -11.92 -12.66
C GLN A 61 4.03 -12.33 -12.22
N ASP A 62 4.59 -13.37 -12.82
CA ASP A 62 5.95 -13.81 -12.54
C ASP A 62 7.00 -12.78 -12.96
N SER A 63 6.77 -12.09 -14.07
CA SER A 63 7.65 -11.01 -14.55
C SER A 63 7.67 -9.85 -13.56
N ILE A 64 6.50 -9.44 -13.03
CA ILE A 64 6.40 -8.37 -12.04
C ILE A 64 7.05 -8.78 -10.71
N LYS A 65 6.85 -10.02 -10.26
CA LYS A 65 7.45 -10.53 -9.01
C LYS A 65 8.98 -10.60 -9.08
N LYS A 66 9.54 -10.84 -10.27
CA LYS A 66 11.00 -10.89 -10.50
C LYS A 66 11.59 -9.51 -10.80
N ASP A 67 10.76 -8.49 -11.04
CA ASP A 67 11.21 -7.13 -11.27
C ASP A 67 11.95 -6.60 -10.03
N LYS A 68 13.18 -6.12 -10.25
CA LYS A 68 14.04 -5.55 -9.20
C LYS A 68 14.03 -4.03 -9.21
N ASN A 69 13.29 -3.41 -10.12
CA ASN A 69 13.13 -1.96 -10.16
C ASN A 69 12.40 -1.47 -8.92
N ARG A 70 12.72 -0.24 -8.51
CA ARG A 70 12.03 0.42 -7.41
C ARG A 70 10.58 0.65 -7.78
N ILE A 71 9.69 0.33 -6.85
CA ILE A 71 8.25 0.48 -7.01
C ILE A 71 7.86 1.89 -6.58
N LEU A 72 7.27 2.67 -7.48
CA LEU A 72 6.78 4.01 -7.17
C LEU A 72 5.52 3.93 -6.31
N ILE A 73 5.57 4.47 -5.10
CA ILE A 73 4.44 4.57 -4.16
C ILE A 73 4.20 6.04 -3.83
N ALA A 74 2.94 6.47 -3.92
CA ALA A 74 2.53 7.78 -3.44
C ALA A 74 2.27 7.74 -1.93
N VAL A 75 2.76 8.73 -1.21
CA VAL A 75 2.53 8.87 0.23
C VAL A 75 1.81 10.18 0.47
N TYR A 76 0.72 10.16 1.23
CA TYR A 76 0.02 11.38 1.60
C TYR A 76 0.96 12.31 2.36
N ASP A 77 0.90 13.59 2.01
CA ASP A 77 1.84 14.61 2.45
C ASP A 77 1.84 14.86 3.96
N PHE A 78 0.79 14.45 4.67
CA PHE A 78 0.58 14.74 6.08
C PHE A 78 0.26 13.48 6.87
N ILE A 79 0.65 13.49 8.13
CA ILE A 79 0.18 12.52 9.12
C ILE A 79 -1.24 12.90 9.54
N GLU A 80 -2.11 11.91 9.67
CA GLU A 80 -3.47 12.12 10.14
C GLU A 80 -3.55 12.11 11.67
N ASN A 81 -4.31 13.01 12.25
CA ASN A 81 -4.65 13.01 13.67
C ASN A 81 -6.17 13.16 13.81
N ASN A 82 -6.86 12.11 14.23
CA ASN A 82 -8.32 12.10 14.32
C ASN A 82 -9.03 12.57 13.03
N LYS A 83 -8.53 12.13 11.85
CA LYS A 83 -9.01 12.52 10.51
C LYS A 83 -8.73 13.99 10.11
N ILE A 84 -7.88 14.69 10.86
CA ILE A 84 -7.40 16.03 10.54
C ILE A 84 -5.96 15.91 10.05
N LYS A 85 -5.61 16.67 9.00
CA LYS A 85 -4.22 16.78 8.53
C LYS A 85 -3.40 17.51 9.58
N ASP A 86 -2.34 16.87 10.05
CA ASP A 86 -1.48 17.40 11.09
C ASP A 86 -0.10 17.74 10.48
N ASP A 87 0.99 17.23 11.04
CA ASP A 87 2.34 17.43 10.57
C ASP A 87 2.60 16.88 9.17
N LYS A 88 3.43 17.58 8.39
CA LYS A 88 3.93 17.07 7.10
C LYS A 88 4.79 15.82 7.34
N PHE A 89 4.50 14.75 6.62
CA PHE A 89 5.31 13.53 6.66
C PHE A 89 6.63 13.76 5.93
N ASP A 90 7.76 13.45 6.56
CA ASP A 90 9.08 13.62 5.94
C ASP A 90 9.52 12.36 5.20
N LEU A 91 9.59 12.44 3.87
CA LEU A 91 10.08 11.35 3.02
C LEU A 91 11.61 11.29 2.89
N THR A 92 12.34 12.27 3.40
CA THR A 92 13.80 12.36 3.26
C THR A 92 14.54 11.09 3.71
N PRO A 93 14.19 10.46 4.85
CA PRO A 93 14.84 9.22 5.31
C PRO A 93 14.73 8.05 4.32
N PHE A 94 13.72 8.06 3.44
CA PHE A 94 13.40 6.94 2.55
C PHE A 94 13.82 7.16 1.10
N LYS A 95 14.46 8.29 0.78
CA LYS A 95 14.84 8.65 -0.61
C LYS A 95 15.67 7.57 -1.31
N ASN A 96 16.51 6.86 -0.56
CA ASN A 96 17.40 5.82 -1.07
C ASN A 96 16.93 4.39 -0.75
N ASN A 97 15.63 4.20 -0.46
CA ASN A 97 15.09 2.87 -0.22
C ASN A 97 15.31 1.95 -1.44
N LYS A 98 15.77 0.73 -1.18
CA LYS A 98 16.14 -0.23 -2.24
C LYS A 98 14.95 -0.77 -3.03
N LYS A 99 13.77 -0.86 -2.40
CA LYS A 99 12.56 -1.49 -2.95
C LYS A 99 11.56 -0.47 -3.48
N TYR A 100 11.44 0.69 -2.84
CA TYR A 100 10.41 1.67 -3.12
C TYR A 100 11.00 3.02 -3.54
N ASP A 101 10.36 3.68 -4.49
CA ASP A 101 10.51 5.12 -4.73
C ASP A 101 9.30 5.84 -4.13
N PHE A 102 9.49 6.53 -3.01
CA PHE A 102 8.41 7.22 -2.33
C PHE A 102 8.31 8.66 -2.83
N GLN A 103 7.12 9.05 -3.24
CA GLN A 103 6.83 10.42 -3.66
C GLN A 103 5.55 10.94 -3.01
N TYR A 104 5.46 12.24 -2.79
CA TYR A 104 4.25 12.84 -2.24
C TYR A 104 3.06 12.68 -3.19
N MET A 105 1.89 12.34 -2.63
CA MET A 105 0.64 12.19 -3.37
C MET A 105 0.25 13.48 -4.10
N SER A 106 0.57 14.64 -3.53
CA SER A 106 0.33 15.96 -4.15
C SER A 106 1.00 16.19 -5.51
N LYS A 107 1.99 15.38 -5.89
CA LYS A 107 2.62 15.44 -7.23
C LYS A 107 1.78 14.81 -8.33
N PHE A 108 0.75 14.07 -7.98
CA PHE A 108 -0.06 13.28 -8.90
C PHE A 108 -1.50 13.81 -8.93
N PRO A 109 -2.26 13.52 -10.00
CA PRO A 109 -3.70 13.75 -10.02
C PRO A 109 -4.37 13.02 -8.84
N GLU A 110 -5.53 13.50 -8.41
CA GLU A 110 -6.29 12.84 -7.35
C GLU A 110 -6.49 11.35 -7.66
N GLU A 111 -6.25 10.52 -6.65
CA GLU A 111 -6.18 9.07 -6.79
C GLU A 111 -7.43 8.47 -7.45
N ARG A 112 -8.61 9.02 -7.16
CA ARG A 112 -9.90 8.56 -7.70
C ARG A 112 -9.99 8.60 -9.23
N PHE A 113 -9.13 9.37 -9.89
CA PHE A 113 -9.09 9.49 -11.36
C PHE A 113 -8.09 8.55 -12.02
N TRP A 114 -7.37 7.72 -11.25
CA TRP A 114 -6.38 6.82 -11.81
C TRP A 114 -7.07 5.64 -12.49
N ASP A 115 -6.68 5.37 -13.74
CA ASP A 115 -7.05 4.13 -14.40
C ASP A 115 -6.20 2.97 -13.87
N ILE A 116 -6.82 2.15 -13.03
CA ILE A 116 -6.26 0.92 -12.46
C ILE A 116 -5.87 -0.12 -13.52
N ASN A 117 -6.45 -0.06 -14.73
CA ASN A 117 -6.13 -0.97 -15.82
C ASN A 117 -4.95 -0.49 -16.65
N ASP A 118 -4.59 0.80 -16.55
CA ASP A 118 -3.39 1.33 -17.20
C ASP A 118 -2.13 0.98 -16.40
N LYS A 119 -1.65 -0.25 -16.65
CA LYS A 119 -0.41 -0.78 -16.08
C LYS A 119 0.86 -0.16 -16.67
N LYS A 120 0.76 0.65 -17.73
CA LYS A 120 1.90 1.31 -18.38
C LYS A 120 2.05 2.78 -17.97
N SER A 121 1.07 3.30 -17.25
CA SER A 121 1.10 4.62 -16.66
C SER A 121 2.33 4.83 -15.77
N SER A 122 2.88 6.04 -15.80
CA SER A 122 3.90 6.51 -14.84
C SER A 122 3.33 6.85 -13.46
N LEU A 123 2.03 6.66 -13.25
CA LEU A 123 1.40 6.84 -11.94
C LEU A 123 1.90 5.78 -10.94
N PRO A 124 1.97 6.14 -9.65
CA PRO A 124 2.30 5.21 -8.58
C PRO A 124 1.45 3.94 -8.63
N VAL A 125 2.00 2.83 -8.12
CA VAL A 125 1.27 1.55 -8.10
C VAL A 125 0.20 1.50 -7.00
N GLY A 126 0.29 2.43 -6.04
CA GLY A 126 -0.62 2.58 -4.93
C GLY A 126 -0.28 3.81 -4.08
N THR A 127 -1.16 4.10 -3.13
CA THR A 127 -1.05 5.20 -2.18
C THR A 127 -0.97 4.68 -0.75
N ILE A 128 -0.32 5.43 0.14
CA ILE A 128 -0.20 5.14 1.57
C ILE A 128 -0.53 6.39 2.38
N SER A 129 -1.39 6.28 3.39
CA SER A 129 -1.58 7.29 4.44
C SER A 129 -1.31 6.69 5.82
N ILE A 130 -0.84 7.52 6.77
CA ILE A 130 -0.51 7.10 8.13
C ILE A 130 -1.00 8.16 9.12
N SER A 131 -1.46 7.71 10.29
CA SER A 131 -1.84 8.56 11.42
C SER A 131 -0.73 8.71 12.45
N LYS A 132 -0.93 9.62 13.40
CA LYS A 132 -0.13 9.69 14.62
C LYS A 132 -0.13 8.37 15.38
N ILE A 133 0.96 8.13 16.09
CA ILE A 133 1.16 6.98 16.95
C ILE A 133 0.65 7.31 18.35
N HIS A 134 -0.34 6.54 18.81
CA HIS A 134 -0.80 6.60 20.18
C HIS A 134 0.00 5.62 21.04
N PHE A 135 1.01 6.13 21.74
CA PHE A 135 1.87 5.33 22.62
C PHE A 135 1.17 4.97 23.94
N ASN A 136 1.54 3.81 24.49
CA ASN A 136 1.24 3.51 25.88
C ASN A 136 2.09 4.37 26.83
N LYS A 137 1.70 4.43 28.11
CA LYS A 137 2.37 5.27 29.12
C LYS A 137 3.87 4.98 29.25
N THR A 138 4.29 3.74 29.06
CA THR A 138 5.69 3.30 29.19
C THR A 138 6.49 3.42 27.90
N LYS A 139 5.88 3.88 26.79
CA LYS A 139 6.50 3.96 25.45
C LYS A 139 7.15 2.64 24.99
N THR A 140 6.52 1.52 25.31
CA THR A 140 6.93 0.17 24.88
C THR A 140 6.05 -0.38 23.77
N SER A 141 4.89 0.24 23.53
CA SER A 141 4.00 -0.09 22.42
C SER A 141 3.27 1.16 21.93
N GLY A 142 2.85 1.15 20.67
CA GLY A 142 2.03 2.20 20.07
C GLY A 142 1.00 1.61 19.12
N ILE A 143 -0.08 2.34 18.92
CA ILE A 143 -1.10 2.02 17.92
C ILE A 143 -1.19 3.20 16.96
N LEU A 144 -1.15 2.90 15.66
CA LEU A 144 -1.41 3.88 14.60
C LEU A 144 -2.42 3.32 13.61
N LYS A 145 -3.04 4.20 12.85
CA LYS A 145 -3.85 3.84 11.69
C LYS A 145 -3.06 4.09 10.43
N ALA A 146 -3.26 3.25 9.43
CA ALA A 146 -2.73 3.45 8.10
C ALA A 146 -3.78 3.09 7.06
N SER A 147 -3.66 3.62 5.86
CA SER A 147 -4.45 3.18 4.73
C SER A 147 -3.55 2.90 3.53
N ALA A 148 -3.96 1.94 2.71
CA ALA A 148 -3.34 1.65 1.43
C ALA A 148 -4.42 1.60 0.36
N SER A 149 -4.10 2.04 -0.84
CA SER A 149 -4.99 1.92 -1.99
C SER A 149 -4.21 1.62 -3.26
N CYS A 150 -4.84 0.94 -4.20
CA CYS A 150 -4.28 0.60 -5.50
C CYS A 150 -4.58 1.67 -6.59
N GLY A 151 -5.22 2.78 -6.22
CA GLY A 151 -5.66 3.79 -7.18
C GLY A 151 -7.14 3.68 -7.56
N GLY A 152 -7.72 4.73 -8.13
CA GLY A 152 -9.06 4.70 -8.74
C GLY A 152 -10.22 4.64 -7.74
N GLY A 153 -9.96 4.72 -6.43
CA GLY A 153 -10.98 4.89 -5.38
C GLY A 153 -11.88 3.67 -5.11
N ARG A 154 -11.46 2.45 -5.48
CA ARG A 154 -12.27 1.22 -5.34
C ARG A 154 -11.53 0.02 -4.74
N CYS A 155 -10.37 0.29 -4.14
CA CYS A 155 -9.50 -0.73 -3.58
C CYS A 155 -8.75 -0.21 -2.36
N GLY A 156 -9.32 0.80 -1.68
CA GLY A 156 -8.76 1.31 -0.45
C GLY A 156 -8.99 0.32 0.70
N ARG A 157 -8.00 0.18 1.56
CA ARG A 157 -8.10 -0.57 2.82
C ARG A 157 -7.53 0.26 3.96
N GLY A 158 -8.20 0.22 5.09
CA GLY A 158 -7.72 0.82 6.34
C GLY A 158 -7.24 -0.23 7.31
N PHE A 159 -6.19 0.10 8.07
CA PHE A 159 -5.53 -0.78 9.01
C PHE A 159 -5.35 -0.08 10.35
N GLU A 160 -5.52 -0.83 11.43
CA GLU A 160 -5.01 -0.49 12.76
C GLU A 160 -3.78 -1.35 13.03
N ILE A 161 -2.64 -0.68 13.27
CA ILE A 161 -1.33 -1.33 13.38
C ILE A 161 -0.81 -1.10 14.79
N THR A 162 -0.52 -2.21 15.49
CA THR A 162 0.16 -2.19 16.79
C THR A 162 1.65 -2.42 16.58
N ILE A 163 2.47 -1.46 17.00
CA ILE A 163 3.93 -1.59 17.03
C ILE A 163 4.43 -1.79 18.46
N LYS A 164 5.53 -2.51 18.62
CA LYS A 164 6.15 -2.76 19.93
C LYS A 164 7.65 -2.56 19.85
N ASN A 165 8.22 -1.99 20.91
CA ASN A 165 9.65 -1.97 21.12
C ASN A 165 10.09 -3.33 21.69
N LYS A 166 11.03 -3.99 21.03
CA LYS A 166 11.71 -5.18 21.51
C LYS A 166 13.20 -4.88 21.52
N SER A 167 13.77 -4.73 22.72
CA SER A 167 15.22 -4.53 22.91
C SER A 167 15.79 -3.30 22.19
N GLY A 168 15.02 -2.21 22.10
CA GLY A 168 15.44 -0.96 21.45
C GLY A 168 14.93 -0.80 20.02
N GLU A 169 14.48 -1.88 19.37
CA GLU A 169 13.98 -1.85 18.00
C GLU A 169 12.45 -1.91 17.96
N TRP A 170 11.83 -1.07 17.14
CA TRP A 170 10.38 -1.05 16.95
C TRP A 170 9.98 -1.91 15.76
N HIS A 171 8.98 -2.76 15.96
CA HIS A 171 8.45 -3.63 14.92
C HIS A 171 6.93 -3.72 14.99
N ILE A 172 6.32 -4.10 13.87
CA ILE A 172 4.91 -4.45 13.83
C ILE A 172 4.69 -5.72 14.64
N SER A 173 3.70 -5.66 15.53
CA SER A 173 3.27 -6.80 16.34
C SER A 173 1.90 -7.32 15.93
N LYS A 174 1.05 -6.46 15.35
CA LYS A 174 -0.30 -6.82 14.92
C LYS A 174 -0.80 -5.82 13.86
N ILE A 175 -1.52 -6.33 12.88
CA ILE A 175 -2.29 -5.54 11.90
C ILE A 175 -3.73 -6.04 11.95
N ILE A 176 -4.69 -5.12 11.99
CA ILE A 176 -6.13 -5.40 11.95
C ILE A 176 -6.75 -4.60 10.81
N ASP A 177 -7.44 -5.28 9.90
CA ASP A 177 -8.22 -4.62 8.85
C ASP A 177 -9.44 -3.93 9.48
N THR A 178 -9.66 -2.67 9.12
CA THR A 178 -10.73 -1.83 9.71
C THR A 178 -11.85 -1.51 8.74
N TRP A 179 -11.54 -1.33 7.45
CA TRP A 179 -12.52 -1.08 6.40
C TRP A 179 -11.94 -1.43 5.02
N VAL A 180 -12.84 -1.67 4.07
CA VAL A 180 -12.56 -1.87 2.65
C VAL A 180 -13.49 -0.95 1.86
N SER A 181 -12.95 -0.27 0.84
CA SER A 181 -13.68 0.59 -0.10
C SER A 181 -13.80 -0.04 -1.47
#